data_AF-A0A525C9W4-F1
#
_entry.id   AF-A0A525C9W4-F1
#
_cell.length_a   1.000
_cell.length_b   1.000
_cell.length_c   1.000
_cell.angle_alpha   90.00
_cell.angle_beta   90.00
_cell.angle_gamma   90.00
#
_symmetry.space_group_name_H-M   'P 1'
#
loop_
_entity.id
_entity.type
_entity.pdbx_description
1 polymer ?
#
loop_
_entity_poly.entity_id
_entity_poly.type
_entity_poly.pdbx_seq_one_letter_code
_entity_poly.pdbx_strand_id
1 'polypeptide(L)'
;MDSTPILIFEPRGQSLTRVGSPRESRTKWRPILGVLLVVCLVLAGCGKSPEPAPPVSSPSGSNGDGVVAAARSVIGTPYTYGGNSPATGFDCSGLAQWAYAVNGAALPRSSRDQMAGGSPVSSNEIMPGDLLFFDEGGSPHVGIYAGNGVFIHSPKTGGYVREEEMFKDYWLVRFLSARRFL
;
A
#
# COMPACT_ATOMS: atom_id res chain seq x y z
N MET A 1 44.34 -9.38 -38.22
CA MET A 1 43.76 -8.76 -39.42
C MET A 1 42.27 -9.10 -39.35
N ASP A 2 41.42 -8.25 -38.80
CA ASP A 2 40.97 -7.03 -39.45
C ASP A 2 40.71 -5.90 -38.44
N SER A 3 41.14 -4.70 -38.81
CA SER A 3 40.98 -3.45 -38.08
C SER A 3 39.98 -2.56 -38.81
N THR A 4 39.32 -1.67 -38.06
CA THR A 4 38.65 -0.39 -38.44
C THR A 4 37.14 -0.33 -38.15
N PRO A 5 36.57 0.87 -37.87
CA PRO A 5 37.10 1.89 -36.96
C PRO A 5 36.05 2.44 -35.97
N ILE A 6 36.60 3.08 -34.94
CA ILE A 6 35.95 3.95 -33.94
C ILE A 6 35.42 5.23 -34.61
N LEU A 7 34.23 5.70 -34.22
CA LEU A 7 33.82 7.10 -34.37
C LEU A 7 33.46 7.69 -33.00
N ILE A 8 34.24 8.70 -32.60
CA ILE A 8 34.00 9.64 -31.49
C ILE A 8 34.12 11.05 -32.09
N PHE A 9 33.11 11.92 -31.87
CA PHE A 9 33.17 13.37 -31.56
C PHE A 9 31.76 13.99 -31.80
N GLU A 10 31.00 14.42 -30.77
CA GLU A 10 30.95 15.75 -30.11
C GLU A 10 30.35 16.90 -31.00
N PRO A 11 29.95 18.09 -30.47
CA PRO A 11 28.79 18.42 -29.63
C PRO A 11 27.99 19.66 -30.15
N ARG A 12 27.10 20.20 -29.30
CA ARG A 12 26.44 21.55 -29.30
C ARG A 12 25.17 21.74 -30.13
N GLY A 13 24.23 22.46 -29.49
CA GLY A 13 23.18 23.20 -30.20
C GLY A 13 22.04 23.65 -29.30
N GLN A 14 22.29 24.61 -28.41
CA GLN A 14 21.24 25.36 -27.71
C GLN A 14 20.37 26.10 -28.74
N SER A 15 19.04 26.06 -28.57
CA SER A 15 18.14 27.01 -29.24
C SER A 15 17.20 27.62 -28.22
N LEU A 16 17.50 28.86 -27.87
CA LEU A 16 16.63 29.80 -27.19
C LEU A 16 15.69 30.40 -28.23
N THR A 17 14.38 30.18 -28.08
CA THR A 17 13.38 31.05 -28.71
C THR A 17 12.35 31.49 -27.66
N ARG A 18 12.57 32.73 -27.21
CA ARG A 18 11.59 33.57 -26.52
C ARG A 18 10.47 33.90 -27.52
N VAL A 19 9.25 33.45 -27.23
CA VAL A 19 7.99 33.93 -27.83
C VAL A 19 7.04 34.08 -26.63
N GLY A 20 6.77 35.28 -26.13
CA GLY A 20 5.93 36.28 -26.79
C GLY A 20 4.51 36.16 -26.20
N SER A 21 4.24 36.88 -25.12
CA SER A 21 2.94 36.90 -24.42
C SER A 21 1.92 37.82 -25.13
N PRO A 22 0.67 37.37 -25.36
CA PRO A 22 -0.45 38.27 -25.58
C PRO A 22 -1.31 38.41 -24.31
N ARG A 23 -1.03 39.51 -23.59
CA ARG A 23 -1.98 40.46 -22.98
C ARG A 23 -3.44 39.99 -22.86
N GLU A 24 -3.78 39.28 -21.78
CA GLU A 24 -5.18 39.11 -21.38
C GLU A 24 -5.78 40.42 -20.85
N SER A 25 -6.94 40.73 -21.39
CA SER A 25 -7.74 41.91 -21.16
C SER A 25 -8.28 41.94 -19.73
N ARG A 26 -7.68 42.80 -18.90
CA ARG A 26 -8.26 43.21 -17.61
C ARG A 26 -9.52 44.03 -17.83
N THR A 27 -10.66 43.37 -17.69
CA THR A 27 -11.98 43.98 -17.62
C THR A 27 -12.02 45.00 -16.48
N LYS A 28 -12.34 46.23 -16.87
CA LYS A 28 -12.40 47.43 -16.03
C LYS A 28 -13.62 47.32 -15.09
N TRP A 29 -13.39 47.04 -13.82
CA TRP A 29 -14.37 47.34 -12.77
C TRP A 29 -14.00 48.67 -12.11
N ARG A 30 -14.93 49.61 -12.23
CA ARG A 30 -14.83 51.01 -11.81
C ARG A 30 -14.86 51.07 -10.27
N PRO A 31 -13.94 51.78 -9.60
CA PRO A 31 -14.04 52.02 -8.17
C PRO A 31 -15.05 53.13 -7.90
N ILE A 32 -16.13 52.81 -7.19
CA ILE A 32 -16.97 53.84 -6.56
C ILE A 32 -16.27 54.25 -5.27
N LEU A 33 -15.67 55.43 -5.38
CA LEU A 33 -15.10 56.23 -4.32
C LEU A 33 -16.19 56.62 -3.30
N GLY A 34 -15.89 56.45 -2.00
CA GLY A 34 -16.25 57.47 -1.03
C GLY A 34 -17.10 57.06 0.16
N VAL A 35 -16.40 56.99 1.30
CA VAL A 35 -16.82 57.58 2.59
C VAL A 35 -17.93 56.85 3.36
N LEU A 36 -17.54 56.02 4.33
CA LEU A 36 -18.02 56.20 5.70
C LEU A 36 -17.04 55.59 6.71
N LEU A 37 -16.35 56.50 7.38
CA LEU A 37 -15.44 56.29 8.49
C LEU A 37 -16.29 56.09 9.75
N VAL A 38 -16.44 54.85 10.24
CA VAL A 38 -16.86 54.58 11.62
C VAL A 38 -16.11 53.35 12.12
N VAL A 39 -15.00 53.61 12.81
CA VAL A 39 -14.34 52.66 13.69
C VAL A 39 -15.17 52.60 14.96
N CYS A 40 -15.96 51.54 15.12
CA CYS A 40 -16.49 51.11 16.40
C CYS A 40 -16.20 49.62 16.58
N LEU A 41 -15.12 49.39 17.32
CA LEU A 41 -14.81 48.15 18.02
C LEU A 41 -16.00 47.68 18.88
N VAL A 42 -16.10 46.35 19.01
CA VAL A 42 -16.68 45.59 20.14
C VAL A 42 -18.07 44.93 19.93
N LEU A 43 -18.00 43.60 19.69
CA LEU A 43 -18.84 42.48 20.19
C LEU A 43 -19.98 41.85 19.35
N ALA A 44 -19.80 40.53 19.20
CA ALA A 44 -20.80 39.45 19.12
C ALA A 44 -21.50 39.19 17.77
N GLY A 45 -20.72 38.80 16.75
CA GLY A 45 -21.25 37.99 15.65
C GLY A 45 -21.26 36.51 16.03
N CYS A 46 -22.44 35.90 16.15
CA CYS A 46 -22.60 34.45 16.13
C CYS A 46 -22.30 33.91 14.71
N GLY A 47 -21.02 33.77 14.38
CA GLY A 47 -20.61 32.89 13.29
C GLY A 47 -20.77 31.45 13.75
N LYS A 48 -21.74 30.71 13.20
CA LYS A 48 -21.70 29.24 13.21
C LYS A 48 -20.51 28.84 12.35
N SER A 49 -19.36 28.64 13.00
CA SER A 49 -18.22 27.95 12.40
C SER A 49 -18.73 26.58 11.93
N PRO A 50 -18.40 26.12 10.71
CA PRO A 50 -18.57 24.71 10.40
C PRO A 50 -17.68 23.94 11.38
N GLU A 51 -18.32 23.25 12.33
CA GLU A 51 -17.68 22.25 13.17
C GLU A 51 -16.83 21.36 12.24
N PRO A 52 -15.53 21.17 12.52
CA PRO A 52 -14.78 20.11 11.88
C PRO A 52 -15.60 18.84 12.09
N ALA A 53 -16.03 18.20 10.99
CA ALA A 53 -16.69 16.91 11.09
C ALA A 53 -15.86 16.02 12.02
N PRO A 54 -16.49 15.28 12.95
CA PRO A 54 -15.74 14.34 13.78
C PRO A 54 -14.89 13.48 12.84
N PRO A 55 -13.62 13.17 13.20
CA PRO A 55 -12.85 12.25 12.39
C PRO A 55 -13.73 11.03 12.17
N VAL A 56 -14.05 10.73 10.91
CA VAL A 56 -14.72 9.49 10.54
C VAL A 56 -13.79 8.41 11.05
N SER A 57 -14.11 7.88 12.23
CA SER A 57 -13.42 6.73 12.76
C SER A 57 -13.75 5.60 11.80
N SER A 58 -12.87 5.39 10.81
CA SER A 58 -12.74 4.09 10.17
C SER A 58 -12.72 3.07 11.30
N PRO A 59 -13.53 2.00 11.24
CA PRO A 59 -13.68 1.08 12.35
C PRO A 59 -12.31 0.53 12.72
N SER A 60 -11.76 1.04 13.83
CA SER A 60 -10.39 0.77 14.28
C SER A 60 -10.32 -0.55 15.07
N GLY A 61 -11.10 -1.54 14.64
CA GLY A 61 -11.28 -2.81 15.35
C GLY A 61 -12.08 -3.82 14.53
N SER A 62 -11.62 -4.14 13.30
CA SER A 62 -12.17 -5.27 12.51
C SER A 62 -11.37 -5.69 11.27
N ASN A 63 -10.34 -4.95 10.84
CA ASN A 63 -9.72 -5.24 9.53
C ASN A 63 -8.84 -6.51 9.53
N GLY A 64 -8.04 -6.74 10.57
CA GLY A 64 -7.15 -7.90 10.65
C GLY A 64 -7.89 -9.24 10.70
N ASP A 65 -8.90 -9.35 11.57
CA ASP A 65 -9.75 -10.54 11.67
C ASP A 65 -10.53 -10.79 10.36
N GLY A 66 -10.96 -9.72 9.68
CA GLY A 66 -11.58 -9.82 8.35
C GLY A 66 -10.63 -10.40 7.29
N VAL A 67 -9.35 -10.02 7.31
CA VAL A 67 -8.32 -10.60 6.43
C VAL A 67 -8.12 -12.09 6.75
N VAL A 68 -8.06 -12.46 8.03
CA VAL A 68 -7.93 -13.86 8.44
C VAL A 68 -9.17 -14.67 8.02
N ALA A 69 -10.36 -14.14 8.22
CA ALA A 69 -11.61 -14.78 7.81
C ALA A 69 -11.67 -14.99 6.28
N ALA A 70 -11.26 -13.99 5.51
CA ALA A 70 -11.16 -14.12 4.05
C ALA A 70 -10.19 -15.24 3.66
N ALA A 71 -8.98 -15.26 4.24
CA ALA A 71 -7.99 -16.30 3.96
C ALA A 71 -8.46 -17.71 4.35
N ARG A 72 -9.18 -17.85 5.48
CA ARG A 72 -9.79 -19.13 5.90
C ARG A 72 -10.85 -19.62 4.93
N SER A 73 -11.63 -18.72 4.34
CA SER A 73 -12.71 -19.07 3.41
C SER A 73 -12.24 -19.77 2.13
N VAL A 74 -10.94 -19.69 1.82
CA VAL A 74 -10.32 -20.28 0.63
C VAL A 74 -9.29 -21.37 0.96
N ILE A 75 -9.31 -21.90 2.20
CA ILE A 75 -8.52 -23.09 2.54
C ILE A 75 -8.91 -24.24 1.59
N GLY A 76 -7.89 -24.94 1.08
CA GLY A 76 -8.05 -25.98 0.08
C GLY A 76 -7.93 -25.50 -1.37
N THR A 77 -7.97 -24.19 -1.64
CA THR A 77 -7.74 -23.67 -2.99
C THR A 77 -6.31 -24.03 -3.47
N PRO A 78 -6.12 -24.59 -4.68
CA PRO A 78 -4.80 -24.99 -5.15
C PRO A 78 -3.80 -23.84 -5.26
N TYR A 79 -2.53 -24.17 -5.04
CA TYR A 79 -1.46 -23.25 -5.41
C TYR A 79 -1.42 -23.08 -6.93
N THR A 80 -1.32 -21.84 -7.40
CA THR A 80 -1.07 -21.51 -8.80
C THR A 80 -0.11 -20.34 -8.88
N TYR A 81 1.03 -20.53 -9.56
CA TYR A 81 2.01 -19.46 -9.74
C TYR A 81 1.38 -18.27 -10.46
N GLY A 82 1.49 -17.07 -9.90
CA GLY A 82 0.82 -15.89 -10.45
C GLY A 82 -0.67 -15.78 -10.07
N GLY A 83 -1.25 -16.81 -9.45
CA GLY A 83 -2.65 -16.85 -9.03
C GLY A 83 -2.96 -15.88 -7.89
N ASN A 84 -4.14 -15.26 -7.94
CA ASN A 84 -4.60 -14.24 -7.00
C ASN A 84 -6.12 -14.25 -6.82
N SER A 85 -6.80 -15.36 -7.11
CA SER A 85 -8.25 -15.47 -6.93
C SER A 85 -8.69 -16.90 -6.60
N PRO A 86 -9.86 -17.10 -5.95
CA PRO A 86 -10.36 -18.44 -5.67
C PRO A 86 -10.58 -19.29 -6.93
N ALA A 87 -10.94 -18.66 -8.05
CA ALA A 87 -11.23 -19.33 -9.30
C ALA A 87 -9.97 -19.80 -10.04
N THR A 88 -8.86 -19.07 -9.92
CA THR A 88 -7.61 -19.38 -10.63
C THR A 88 -6.55 -20.01 -9.73
N GLY A 89 -6.81 -20.10 -8.42
CA GLY A 89 -5.80 -20.49 -7.44
C GLY A 89 -4.98 -19.30 -6.94
N PHE A 90 -4.09 -19.57 -5.99
CA PHE A 90 -3.28 -18.55 -5.33
C PHE A 90 -1.80 -18.91 -5.33
N ASP A 91 -0.92 -17.94 -5.56
CA ASP A 91 0.42 -17.99 -4.96
C ASP A 91 0.41 -17.33 -3.58
N CYS A 92 1.53 -17.37 -2.85
CA CYS A 92 1.60 -16.86 -1.49
C CYS A 92 1.22 -15.38 -1.39
N SER A 93 1.82 -14.55 -2.22
CA SER A 93 1.56 -13.11 -2.27
C SER A 93 0.19 -12.76 -2.85
N GLY A 94 -0.33 -13.56 -3.77
CA GLY A 94 -1.66 -13.42 -4.34
C GLY A 94 -2.77 -13.74 -3.34
N LEU A 95 -2.59 -14.73 -2.47
CA LEU A 95 -3.50 -14.98 -1.35
C LEU A 95 -3.57 -13.79 -0.40
N ALA A 96 -2.40 -13.30 0.04
CA ALA A 96 -2.31 -12.12 0.91
C ALA A 96 -2.97 -10.90 0.26
N GLN A 97 -2.63 -10.61 -1.00
CA GLN A 97 -3.20 -9.50 -1.76
C GLN A 97 -4.72 -9.60 -1.86
N TRP A 98 -5.25 -10.77 -2.19
CA TRP A 98 -6.70 -10.96 -2.33
C TRP A 98 -7.42 -10.80 -0.98
N ALA A 99 -6.90 -11.42 0.09
CA ALA A 99 -7.51 -11.33 1.42
C ALA A 99 -7.55 -9.89 1.95
N TYR A 100 -6.50 -9.11 1.69
CA TYR A 100 -6.47 -7.67 2.00
C TYR A 100 -7.43 -6.87 1.12
N ALA A 101 -7.48 -7.16 -0.19
CA ALA A 101 -8.31 -6.42 -1.14
C ALA A 101 -9.80 -6.54 -0.83
N VAL A 102 -10.29 -7.73 -0.46
CA VAL A 102 -11.70 -7.91 -0.06
C VAL A 102 -12.05 -7.22 1.26
N ASN A 103 -11.03 -6.85 2.05
CA ASN A 103 -11.14 -6.03 3.26
C ASN A 103 -10.79 -4.55 3.01
N GLY A 104 -10.77 -4.11 1.75
CA GLY A 104 -10.59 -2.70 1.37
C GLY A 104 -9.16 -2.17 1.44
N ALA A 105 -8.16 -3.04 1.60
CA ALA A 105 -6.75 -2.65 1.67
C ALA A 105 -5.95 -3.19 0.47
N ALA A 106 -5.11 -2.34 -0.12
CA ALA A 106 -4.27 -2.71 -1.25
C ALA A 106 -2.90 -3.22 -0.77
N LEU A 107 -2.44 -4.33 -1.36
CA LEU A 107 -1.07 -4.81 -1.19
C LEU A 107 -0.33 -4.86 -2.53
N PRO A 108 0.99 -4.62 -2.53
CA PRO A 108 1.85 -4.93 -3.66
C PRO A 108 1.70 -6.38 -4.12
N ARG A 109 1.95 -6.65 -5.40
CA ARG A 109 1.73 -8.00 -5.96
C ARG A 109 2.77 -9.02 -5.50
N SER A 110 4.02 -8.60 -5.29
CA SER A 110 5.12 -9.51 -4.96
C SER A 110 5.34 -9.60 -3.44
N SER A 111 5.73 -10.76 -2.94
CA SER A 111 6.09 -10.94 -1.53
C SER A 111 7.27 -10.06 -1.11
N ARG A 112 8.20 -9.77 -2.02
CA ARG A 112 9.32 -8.86 -1.77
C ARG A 112 8.86 -7.43 -1.51
N ASP A 113 7.92 -6.93 -2.32
CA ASP A 113 7.37 -5.58 -2.14
C ASP A 113 6.45 -5.51 -0.92
N GLN A 114 5.68 -6.57 -0.65
CA GLN A 114 4.89 -6.69 0.58
C GLN A 114 5.79 -6.68 1.83
N MET A 115 6.95 -7.34 1.78
CA MET A 115 7.93 -7.34 2.88
C MET A 115 8.62 -5.98 3.05
N ALA A 116 8.78 -5.21 1.98
CA ALA A 116 9.37 -3.88 2.02
C ALA A 116 8.37 -2.79 2.44
N GLY A 117 7.06 -3.06 2.29
CA GLY A 117 5.98 -2.17 2.70
C GLY A 117 5.52 -2.37 4.13
N GLY A 118 4.45 -1.66 4.49
CA GLY A 118 3.85 -1.71 5.82
C GLY A 118 4.78 -1.19 6.92
N SER A 119 4.33 -1.31 8.16
CA SER A 119 5.14 -1.04 9.34
C SER A 119 5.75 -2.33 9.89
N PRO A 120 7.03 -2.35 10.29
CA PRO A 120 7.62 -3.51 10.95
C PRO A 120 6.90 -3.81 12.27
N VAL A 121 6.74 -5.09 12.59
CA VAL A 121 6.14 -5.56 13.85
C VAL A 121 7.16 -6.42 14.58
N SER A 122 7.34 -6.19 15.88
CA SER A 122 8.18 -7.05 16.71
C SER A 122 7.49 -8.40 16.97
N SER A 123 8.28 -9.44 17.25
CA SER A 123 7.76 -10.81 17.42
C SER A 123 6.72 -10.95 18.54
N ASN A 124 6.79 -10.11 19.57
CA ASN A 124 5.85 -10.07 20.70
C ASN A 124 4.60 -9.21 20.46
N GLU A 125 4.51 -8.51 19.34
CA GLU A 125 3.41 -7.60 18.99
C GLU A 125 2.60 -8.08 17.78
N ILE A 126 2.90 -9.28 17.27
CA ILE A 126 2.22 -9.85 16.10
C ILE A 126 0.74 -10.11 16.44
N MET A 127 -0.15 -9.58 15.61
CA MET A 127 -1.60 -9.65 15.75
C MET A 127 -2.25 -10.26 14.50
N PRO A 128 -3.43 -10.89 14.64
CA PRO A 128 -4.18 -11.43 13.50
C PRO A 128 -4.28 -10.42 12.35
N GLY A 129 -3.98 -10.89 11.13
CA GLY A 129 -3.93 -10.08 9.92
C GLY A 129 -2.53 -9.61 9.53
N ASP A 130 -1.55 -9.58 10.44
CA ASP A 130 -0.16 -9.25 10.09
C ASP A 130 0.41 -10.24 9.07
N LEU A 131 1.26 -9.74 8.17
CA LEU A 131 1.95 -10.57 7.20
C LEU A 131 3.27 -11.08 7.80
N LEU A 132 3.45 -12.39 7.81
CA LEU A 132 4.68 -13.07 8.19
C LEU A 132 5.48 -13.40 6.95
N PHE A 133 6.78 -13.12 6.97
CA PHE A 133 7.70 -13.40 5.88
C PHE A 133 8.72 -14.45 6.30
N PHE A 134 8.97 -15.41 5.41
CA PHE A 134 9.90 -16.51 5.62
C PHE A 134 10.86 -16.64 4.44
N ASP A 135 12.09 -17.09 4.66
CA ASP A 135 13.02 -17.40 3.58
C ASP A 135 12.69 -18.76 2.96
N GLU A 136 12.37 -18.76 1.67
CA GLU A 136 12.18 -19.98 0.89
C GLU A 136 13.16 -19.96 -0.30
N GLY A 137 14.40 -20.38 -0.03
CA GLY A 137 15.43 -20.52 -1.06
C GLY A 137 15.93 -19.18 -1.61
N GLY A 138 16.08 -18.16 -0.76
CA GLY A 138 16.56 -16.83 -1.15
C GLY A 138 15.47 -15.88 -1.66
N SER A 139 14.20 -16.30 -1.57
CA SER A 139 13.05 -15.45 -1.88
C SER A 139 12.07 -15.43 -0.70
N PRO A 140 11.44 -14.28 -0.39
CA PRO A 140 10.48 -14.21 0.69
C PRO A 140 9.19 -14.97 0.31
N HIS A 141 8.78 -15.88 1.17
CA HIS A 141 7.45 -16.46 1.22
C HIS A 141 6.59 -15.67 2.21
N VAL A 142 5.31 -15.50 1.93
CA VAL A 142 4.40 -14.71 2.79
C VAL A 142 3.22 -15.56 3.26
N GLY A 143 2.81 -15.33 4.51
CA GLY A 143 1.60 -15.85 5.11
C GLY A 143 0.89 -14.81 5.96
N ILE A 144 -0.39 -15.02 6.22
CA ILE A 144 -1.24 -14.15 7.05
C ILE A 144 -1.30 -14.76 8.45
N TYR A 145 -0.87 -14.04 9.48
CA TYR A 145 -0.98 -14.52 10.85
C TYR A 145 -2.44 -14.61 11.29
N ALA A 146 -2.83 -15.76 11.82
CA ALA A 146 -4.20 -16.09 12.20
C ALA A 146 -4.40 -16.15 13.72
N GLY A 147 -3.38 -15.77 14.50
CA GLY A 147 -3.33 -15.87 15.96
C GLY A 147 -2.75 -17.19 16.45
N ASN A 148 -2.41 -17.24 17.75
CA ASN A 148 -1.96 -18.46 18.45
C ASN A 148 -0.78 -19.20 17.79
N GLY A 149 0.16 -18.48 17.17
CA GLY A 149 1.28 -19.11 16.47
C GLY A 149 0.91 -19.78 15.15
N VAL A 150 -0.31 -19.58 14.63
CA VAL A 150 -0.80 -20.15 13.37
C VAL A 150 -0.81 -19.07 12.29
N PHE A 151 -0.47 -19.46 11.06
CA PHE A 151 -0.58 -18.59 9.89
C PHE A 151 -1.18 -19.34 8.70
N ILE A 152 -1.82 -18.60 7.80
CA ILE A 152 -2.45 -19.11 6.58
C ILE A 152 -1.59 -18.73 5.38
N HIS A 153 -1.30 -19.67 4.50
CA HIS A 153 -0.49 -19.42 3.31
C HIS A 153 -0.89 -20.30 2.11
N SER A 154 -0.47 -19.92 0.91
CA SER A 154 -0.45 -20.80 -0.26
C SER A 154 1.00 -21.24 -0.52
N PRO A 155 1.39 -22.49 -0.20
CA PRO A 155 2.78 -22.88 0.02
C PRO A 155 3.61 -22.92 -1.27
N LYS A 156 3.27 -23.82 -2.20
CA LYS A 156 4.01 -24.08 -3.44
C LYS A 156 3.22 -24.99 -4.37
N THR A 157 3.71 -25.16 -5.60
CA THR A 157 3.16 -26.08 -6.60
C THR A 157 2.86 -27.46 -6.03
N GLY A 158 1.66 -27.98 -6.33
CA GLY A 158 1.16 -29.25 -5.80
C GLY A 158 0.55 -29.15 -4.39
N GLY A 159 0.64 -27.99 -3.74
CA GLY A 159 -0.03 -27.70 -2.48
C GLY A 159 -1.35 -26.94 -2.65
N TYR A 160 -1.93 -26.58 -1.52
CA TYR A 160 -3.19 -25.84 -1.40
C TYR A 160 -3.09 -24.87 -0.22
N VAL A 161 -3.96 -23.85 -0.22
CA VAL A 161 -4.09 -22.91 0.89
C VAL A 161 -4.40 -23.67 2.18
N ARG A 162 -3.62 -23.43 3.23
CA ARG A 162 -3.75 -24.12 4.52
C ARG A 162 -3.20 -23.30 5.67
N GLU A 163 -3.51 -23.75 6.88
CA GLU A 163 -2.91 -23.27 8.11
C GLU A 163 -1.65 -24.08 8.45
N GLU A 164 -0.61 -23.42 8.95
CA GLU A 164 0.58 -24.05 9.52
C GLU A 164 1.01 -23.34 10.81
N GLU A 165 1.73 -24.06 11.67
CA GLU A 165 2.31 -23.53 12.90
C GLU A 165 3.64 -22.82 12.61
N MET A 166 3.73 -21.54 12.98
CA MET A 166 4.93 -20.71 12.84
C MET A 166 6.13 -21.26 13.60
N PHE A 167 5.88 -21.91 14.74
CA PHE A 167 6.95 -22.40 15.64
C PHE A 167 7.48 -23.79 15.26
N LYS A 168 6.94 -24.41 14.22
CA LYS A 168 7.52 -25.64 13.66
C LYS A 168 8.92 -25.35 13.16
N ASP A 169 9.89 -26.22 13.46
CA ASP A 169 11.32 -26.04 13.15
C ASP A 169 11.58 -25.52 11.73
N TYR A 170 10.82 -26.01 10.75
CA TYR A 170 10.91 -25.57 9.37
C TYR A 170 10.67 -24.06 9.19
N TRP A 171 9.62 -23.52 9.79
CA TRP A 171 9.24 -22.10 9.69
C TRP A 171 10.04 -21.23 10.64
N LEU A 172 10.31 -21.73 11.84
CA LEU A 172 11.01 -20.98 12.88
C LEU A 172 12.37 -20.48 12.41
N VAL A 173 13.18 -21.35 11.80
CA VAL A 173 14.53 -20.99 11.31
C VAL A 173 14.50 -20.16 10.03
N ARG A 174 13.33 -20.05 9.38
CA ARG A 174 13.14 -19.29 8.13
C ARG A 174 12.49 -17.95 8.36
N PHE A 175 12.02 -17.63 9.56
CA PHE A 175 11.33 -16.37 9.82
C PHE A 175 12.24 -15.16 9.54
N LEU A 176 11.75 -14.24 8.72
CA LEU A 176 12.47 -13.02 8.30
C LEU A 176 11.95 -11.79 9.03
N SER A 177 10.64 -11.53 8.94
CA SER A 177 10.01 -10.33 9.53
C SER A 177 8.49 -10.47 9.59
N ALA A 178 7.85 -9.61 10.38
CA ALA A 178 6.41 -9.37 10.34
C ALA A 178 6.13 -7.93 9.90
N ARG A 179 5.08 -7.73 9.09
CA ARG A 179 4.63 -6.41 8.60
C ARG A 179 3.14 -6.21 8.85
N ARG A 180 2.79 -5.00 9.30
CA ARG A 180 1.42 -4.55 9.50
C ARG A 180 1.02 -3.51 8.47
N PHE A 181 -0.16 -3.69 7.87
CA PHE A 181 -0.72 -2.83 6.83
C PHE A 181 -2.09 -2.23 7.22
N LEU A 182 -2.61 -2.59 8.40
CA LEU A 182 -3.92 -2.19 8.93
C LEU A 182 -3.79 -1.60 10.34
#